data_AF-A0A955NA11-F1
#
_entry.id   AF-A0A955NA11-F1
#
_cell.length_a   1.000
_cell.length_b   1.000
_cell.length_c   1.000
_cell.angle_alpha   90.00
_cell.angle_beta   90.00
_cell.angle_gamma   90.00
#
_symmetry.space_group_name_H-M   'P 1'
#
loop_
_entity.id
_entity.type
_entity.pdbx_description
1 polymer ?
#
loop_
_entity_poly.entity_id
_entity_poly.type
_entity_poly.pdbx_seq_one_letter_code
_entity_poly.pdbx_strand_id
1 'polypeptide(L)'
;MTTDDKWPIPIRGGNAYQAILSKLRENPLAQKMAKGVYESYGDFLTYAESQEALSSKFRFDIQHEPIISFKTASILLRLGTGREAEALVHELLHLQLPIQGFSLIEGAEISDEIPEESSKAFVDMYGPIQNLVHHEINIGNFKALGYLKRDFLGSASPPPFDYKRKVLNTLPHSYDWHIGFSWWCLEYFRHWISLRHGRSLEVNNHAKDALQWGSEVHPTLKQAAEGMMEWVKFGEFKNSSQYVDQVNNLLEIMKIPKVTKWVLLECPNPQRPIAKRLIL
;
A
#
# COMPACT_ATOMS: atom_id res chain seq x y z
N MET A 1 17.74 7.78 1.40
CA MET A 1 17.48 9.00 0.60
C MET A 1 16.70 8.58 -0.63
N THR A 2 15.37 8.67 -0.59
CA THR A 2 14.54 8.57 -1.80
C THR A 2 14.59 9.95 -2.45
N THR A 3 15.09 10.02 -3.68
CA THR A 3 14.77 11.15 -4.55
C THR A 3 13.27 11.12 -4.74
N ASP A 4 12.53 12.01 -4.08
CA ASP A 4 11.12 12.18 -4.40
C ASP A 4 11.05 12.50 -5.89
N ASP A 5 10.50 11.58 -6.69
CA ASP A 5 10.28 11.83 -8.11
C ASP A 5 9.55 13.17 -8.20
N LYS A 6 10.16 14.16 -8.86
CA LYS A 6 9.45 15.41 -9.14
C LYS A 6 8.23 15.04 -9.96
N TRP A 7 7.04 15.22 -9.37
CA TRP A 7 5.81 14.98 -10.09
C TRP A 7 5.70 16.00 -11.21
N PRO A 8 5.50 15.56 -12.47
CA PRO A 8 5.18 16.48 -13.55
C PRO A 8 3.86 17.20 -13.24
N ILE A 9 3.63 18.34 -13.88
CA ILE A 9 2.41 19.12 -13.70
C ILE A 9 1.21 18.25 -14.13
N PRO A 10 0.30 17.89 -13.21
CA PRO A 10 -0.79 16.98 -13.55
C PRO A 10 -1.93 17.71 -14.25
N ILE A 11 -2.63 17.01 -15.13
CA ILE A 11 -3.96 17.43 -15.61
C ILE A 11 -5.03 17.00 -14.60
N ARG A 12 -6.21 17.63 -14.64
CA ARG A 12 -7.25 17.48 -13.61
C ARG A 12 -8.64 17.18 -14.16
N GLY A 13 -9.49 16.64 -13.31
CA GLY A 13 -10.93 16.49 -13.54
C GLY A 13 -11.26 15.76 -14.83
N GLY A 14 -12.16 16.33 -15.63
CA GLY A 14 -12.56 15.77 -16.91
C GLY A 14 -11.39 15.50 -17.86
N ASN A 15 -10.35 16.35 -17.87
CA ASN A 15 -9.16 16.14 -18.71
C ASN A 15 -8.35 14.93 -18.25
N ALA A 16 -8.17 14.76 -16.94
CA ALA A 16 -7.54 13.57 -16.36
C ALA A 16 -8.32 12.31 -16.75
N TYR A 17 -9.65 12.34 -16.62
CA TYR A 17 -10.51 11.23 -17.01
C TYR A 17 -10.39 10.86 -18.49
N GLN A 18 -10.39 11.83 -19.41
CA GLN A 18 -10.22 11.55 -20.84
C GLN A 18 -8.85 10.93 -21.16
N ALA A 19 -7.78 11.39 -20.52
CA ALA A 19 -6.45 10.79 -20.68
C ALA A 19 -6.43 9.33 -20.19
N ILE A 20 -7.05 9.07 -19.03
CA ILE A 20 -7.21 7.71 -18.48
C ILE A 20 -7.98 6.82 -19.46
N LEU A 21 -9.11 7.27 -19.99
CA LEU A 21 -9.91 6.50 -20.95
C LEU A 21 -9.12 6.15 -22.22
N SER A 22 -8.29 7.07 -22.71
CA SER A 22 -7.46 6.84 -23.88
C SER A 22 -6.50 5.65 -23.70
N LYS A 23 -5.89 5.52 -22.51
CA LYS A 23 -5.01 4.38 -22.17
C LYS A 23 -5.77 3.07 -21.98
N LEU A 24 -7.05 3.14 -21.64
CA LEU A 24 -7.92 1.98 -21.37
C LEU A 24 -8.85 1.64 -22.53
N ARG A 25 -8.61 2.18 -23.73
CA ARG A 25 -9.53 2.08 -24.87
C ARG A 25 -9.95 0.66 -25.24
N GLU A 26 -9.07 -0.33 -25.04
CA GLU A 26 -9.32 -1.73 -25.38
C GLU A 26 -9.99 -2.54 -24.24
N ASN A 27 -10.21 -1.92 -23.07
CA ASN A 27 -10.79 -2.60 -21.91
C ASN A 27 -12.04 -1.87 -21.38
N PRO A 28 -13.25 -2.23 -21.84
CA PRO A 28 -14.49 -1.60 -21.43
C PRO A 28 -14.80 -1.71 -19.93
N LEU A 29 -14.38 -2.80 -19.27
CA LEU A 29 -14.57 -2.97 -17.83
C LEU A 29 -13.69 -1.99 -17.04
N ALA A 30 -12.44 -1.79 -17.47
CA ALA A 30 -11.54 -0.81 -16.89
C ALA A 30 -12.04 0.62 -17.13
N GLN A 31 -12.61 0.93 -18.29
CA GLN A 31 -13.25 2.23 -18.54
C GLN A 31 -14.44 2.48 -17.61
N LYS A 32 -15.29 1.46 -17.39
CA LYS A 32 -16.41 1.57 -16.43
C LYS A 32 -15.90 1.86 -15.01
N MET A 33 -14.80 1.24 -14.60
CA MET A 33 -14.17 1.53 -13.31
C MET A 33 -13.62 2.95 -13.24
N ALA A 34 -12.87 3.38 -14.27
CA ALA A 34 -12.35 4.75 -14.37
C ALA A 34 -13.48 5.78 -14.29
N LYS A 35 -14.64 5.50 -14.91
CA LYS A 35 -15.83 6.33 -14.80
C LYS A 35 -16.31 6.47 -13.36
N GLY A 36 -16.43 5.37 -12.62
CA GLY A 36 -16.85 5.41 -11.20
C GLY A 36 -15.85 6.18 -10.31
N VAL A 37 -14.55 6.04 -10.57
CA VAL A 37 -13.51 6.83 -9.90
C VAL A 37 -13.68 8.33 -10.20
N TYR A 38 -13.88 8.69 -11.47
CA TYR A 38 -14.13 10.08 -11.87
C TYR A 38 -15.45 10.63 -11.29
N GLU A 39 -16.53 9.86 -11.29
CA GLU A 39 -17.81 10.27 -10.70
C GLU A 39 -17.71 10.51 -9.18
N SER A 40 -16.75 9.88 -8.51
CA SER A 40 -16.51 10.08 -7.08
C SER A 40 -15.60 11.28 -6.81
N TYR A 41 -14.48 11.39 -7.53
CA TYR A 41 -13.46 12.41 -7.27
C TYR A 41 -13.64 13.71 -8.07
N GLY A 42 -14.29 13.69 -9.23
CA GLY A 42 -14.51 14.86 -10.07
C GLY A 42 -13.23 15.64 -10.35
N ASP A 43 -13.27 16.96 -10.10
CA ASP A 43 -12.15 17.88 -10.29
C ASP A 43 -10.97 17.65 -9.33
N PHE A 44 -11.16 16.84 -8.29
CA PHE A 44 -10.09 16.44 -7.38
C PHE A 44 -9.24 15.28 -7.92
N LEU A 45 -9.69 14.60 -8.98
CA LEU A 45 -8.88 13.60 -9.69
C LEU A 45 -7.78 14.30 -10.48
N THR A 46 -6.54 13.88 -10.28
CA THR A 46 -5.40 14.35 -11.07
C THR A 46 -4.64 13.18 -11.68
N TYR A 47 -4.05 13.44 -12.85
CA TYR A 47 -3.35 12.44 -13.63
C TYR A 47 -2.12 13.07 -14.28
N ALA A 48 -1.00 12.35 -14.21
CA ALA A 48 0.25 12.75 -14.83
C ALA A 48 0.97 11.54 -15.42
N GLU A 49 1.78 11.77 -16.44
CA GLU A 49 2.58 10.74 -17.10
C GLU A 49 4.05 11.11 -17.05
N SER A 50 4.94 10.13 -16.85
CA SER A 50 6.38 10.36 -16.90
C SER A 50 7.14 9.12 -17.39
N GLN A 51 8.12 9.33 -18.27
CA GLN A 51 9.11 8.30 -18.63
C GLN A 51 10.22 8.17 -17.56
N GLU A 52 10.44 9.23 -16.79
CA GLU A 52 11.51 9.31 -15.78
C GLU A 52 11.10 8.72 -14.43
N ALA A 53 9.80 8.54 -14.19
CA ALA A 53 9.30 7.98 -12.94
C ALA A 53 9.81 6.55 -12.73
N LEU A 54 10.22 6.24 -11.49
CA LEU A 54 10.69 4.90 -11.12
C LEU A 54 9.56 3.85 -11.20
N SER A 55 8.35 4.24 -10.81
CA SER A 55 7.15 3.40 -10.90
C SER A 55 5.90 4.24 -11.12
N SER A 56 4.83 3.58 -11.58
CA SER A 56 3.49 4.12 -11.41
C SER A 56 3.15 4.16 -9.92
N LYS A 57 2.33 5.11 -9.52
CA LYS A 57 1.87 5.27 -8.14
C LYS A 57 0.61 6.12 -8.05
N PHE A 58 -0.18 5.84 -7.04
CA PHE A 58 -1.28 6.69 -6.60
C PHE A 58 -0.88 7.50 -5.36
N ARG A 59 -1.59 8.60 -5.10
CA ARG A 59 -1.47 9.38 -3.86
C ARG A 59 -2.78 10.06 -3.53
N PHE A 60 -3.09 10.14 -2.24
CA PHE A 60 -4.12 11.03 -1.72
C PHE A 60 -3.45 12.22 -1.05
N ASP A 61 -3.83 13.43 -1.44
CA ASP A 61 -3.41 14.64 -0.74
C ASP A 61 -4.54 15.06 0.20
N ILE A 62 -4.29 14.92 1.50
CA ILE A 62 -5.22 15.29 2.56
C ILE A 62 -4.52 16.33 3.43
N GLN A 63 -5.15 17.49 3.60
CA GLN A 63 -4.73 18.44 4.62
C GLN A 63 -5.34 17.98 5.94
N HIS A 64 -4.50 17.72 6.94
CA HIS A 64 -4.92 17.17 8.22
C HIS A 64 -5.26 18.25 9.26
N GLU A 65 -4.59 19.39 9.22
CA GLU A 65 -4.73 20.48 10.19
C GLU A 65 -4.88 21.85 9.49
N PRO A 66 -5.59 22.83 10.09
CA PRO A 66 -6.39 22.73 11.32
C PRO A 66 -7.77 22.07 11.11
N ILE A 67 -8.17 21.87 9.85
CA ILE A 67 -9.42 21.21 9.46
C ILE A 67 -9.07 20.16 8.41
N ILE A 68 -9.52 18.93 8.66
CA ILE A 68 -9.33 17.85 7.70
C ILE A 68 -10.04 18.19 6.38
N SER A 69 -9.28 18.20 5.29
CA SER A 69 -9.85 18.46 3.96
C SER A 69 -9.11 17.69 2.87
N PHE A 70 -9.90 17.04 2.02
CA PHE A 70 -9.40 16.36 0.85
C PHE A 70 -8.97 17.36 -0.22
N LYS A 71 -7.79 17.17 -0.81
CA LYS A 71 -7.23 18.05 -1.84
C LYS A 71 -7.16 17.38 -3.20
N THR A 72 -6.62 16.17 -3.28
CA THR A 72 -6.52 15.44 -4.56
C THR A 72 -6.51 13.92 -4.37
N ALA A 73 -6.99 13.20 -5.39
CA ALA A 73 -6.60 11.82 -5.68
C ALA A 73 -5.78 11.83 -6.96
N SER A 74 -4.52 11.40 -6.88
CA SER A 74 -3.55 11.59 -7.95
C SER A 74 -3.01 10.26 -8.45
N ILE A 75 -2.86 10.12 -9.76
CA ILE A 75 -2.14 9.02 -10.41
C ILE A 75 -0.94 9.58 -11.15
N LEU A 76 0.24 9.05 -10.89
CA LEU A 76 1.41 9.17 -11.77
C LEU A 76 1.57 7.85 -12.50
N LEU A 77 1.44 7.87 -13.83
CA LEU A 77 1.67 6.71 -14.67
C LEU A 77 3.10 6.74 -15.23
N ARG A 78 3.87 5.68 -14.97
CA ARG A 78 5.16 5.47 -15.64
C ARG A 78 4.94 5.00 -17.08
N LEU A 79 5.58 5.67 -18.02
CA LEU A 79 5.55 5.34 -19.45
C LEU A 79 6.77 4.50 -19.88
N GLY A 80 6.67 3.86 -21.04
CA GLY A 80 7.78 3.13 -21.67
C GLY A 80 7.98 1.73 -21.11
N THR A 81 6.99 1.18 -20.40
CA THR A 81 7.03 -0.16 -19.83
C THR A 81 6.33 -1.21 -20.70
N GLY A 82 5.49 -0.78 -21.65
CA GLY A 82 4.65 -1.66 -22.45
C GLY A 82 3.51 -2.31 -21.64
N ARG A 83 3.30 -1.85 -20.40
CA ARG A 83 2.32 -2.34 -19.43
C ARG A 83 1.54 -1.20 -18.78
N GLU A 84 1.40 -0.10 -19.52
CA GLU A 84 0.81 1.14 -19.04
C GLU A 84 -0.67 0.97 -18.65
N ALA A 85 -1.43 0.19 -19.42
CA ALA A 85 -2.83 -0.07 -19.12
C ALA A 85 -2.99 -0.89 -17.83
N GLU A 86 -2.18 -1.93 -17.66
CA GLU A 86 -2.13 -2.75 -16.45
C GLU A 86 -1.78 -1.92 -15.22
N ALA A 87 -0.73 -1.11 -15.32
CA ALA A 87 -0.29 -0.24 -14.23
C ALA A 87 -1.36 0.81 -13.89
N LEU A 88 -1.99 1.41 -14.90
CA LEU A 88 -3.06 2.38 -14.68
C LEU A 88 -4.26 1.75 -13.96
N VAL A 89 -4.67 0.54 -14.37
CA VAL A 89 -5.75 -0.18 -13.69
C VAL A 89 -5.39 -0.52 -12.25
N HIS A 90 -4.13 -0.88 -11.99
CA HIS A 90 -3.65 -1.09 -10.64
C HIS A 90 -3.82 0.17 -9.77
N GLU A 91 -3.39 1.34 -10.26
CA GLU A 91 -3.55 2.60 -9.52
C GLU A 91 -5.03 2.99 -9.33
N LEU A 92 -5.88 2.76 -10.34
CA LEU A 92 -7.33 3.01 -10.25
C LEU A 92 -8.01 2.14 -9.20
N LEU A 93 -7.59 0.88 -9.05
CA LEU A 93 -8.10 -0.02 -8.02
C LEU A 93 -7.77 0.51 -6.61
N HIS A 94 -6.57 1.06 -6.40
CA HIS A 94 -6.23 1.70 -5.14
C HIS A 94 -7.09 2.94 -4.87
N LEU A 95 -7.32 3.78 -5.89
CA LEU A 95 -8.23 4.91 -5.77
C LEU A 95 -9.68 4.48 -5.48
N GLN A 96 -10.08 3.27 -5.88
CA GLN A 96 -11.43 2.78 -5.63
C GLN A 96 -11.68 2.38 -4.17
N LEU A 97 -10.65 1.97 -3.42
CA LEU A 97 -10.82 1.44 -2.07
C LEU A 97 -11.47 2.45 -1.10
N PRO A 98 -11.02 3.71 -1.00
CA PRO A 98 -11.70 4.65 -0.11
C PRO A 98 -13.16 4.93 -0.48
N ILE A 99 -13.49 4.92 -1.78
CA ILE A 99 -14.89 5.05 -2.25
C ILE A 99 -15.75 3.89 -1.75
N GLN A 100 -15.15 2.70 -1.60
CA GLN A 100 -15.80 1.49 -1.09
C GLN A 100 -15.81 1.41 0.45
N GLY A 101 -15.37 2.46 1.14
CA GLY A 101 -15.38 2.56 2.60
C GLY A 101 -14.12 2.04 3.28
N PHE A 102 -13.05 1.72 2.55
CA PHE A 102 -11.78 1.35 3.16
C PHE A 102 -11.02 2.60 3.62
N SER A 103 -10.84 2.74 4.93
CA SER A 103 -10.22 3.93 5.53
C SER A 103 -8.71 4.04 5.25
N LEU A 104 -8.23 5.28 5.21
CA LEU A 104 -6.82 5.62 5.07
C LEU A 104 -6.16 5.77 6.45
N ILE A 105 -4.90 5.36 6.57
CA ILE A 105 -4.13 5.57 7.79
C ILE A 105 -3.68 7.03 7.82
N GLU A 106 -4.01 7.75 8.90
CA GLU A 106 -3.50 9.11 9.15
C GLU A 106 -2.39 9.10 10.20
N GLY A 107 -2.50 8.27 11.23
CA GLY A 107 -1.46 8.19 12.24
C GLY A 107 -1.76 7.23 13.39
N ALA A 108 -0.74 7.04 14.20
CA ALA A 108 -0.80 6.23 15.40
C ALA A 108 -0.29 7.05 16.59
N GLU A 109 -0.75 6.70 17.78
CA GLU A 109 -0.14 7.13 19.03
C GLU A 109 0.95 6.12 19.39
N ILE A 110 2.18 6.60 19.45
CA ILE A 110 3.35 5.81 19.83
C ILE A 110 3.73 6.23 21.24
N SER A 111 4.06 5.26 22.10
CA SER A 111 4.45 5.51 23.48
C SER A 111 5.68 6.42 23.55
N ASP A 112 5.67 7.39 24.48
CA ASP A 112 6.82 8.26 24.77
C ASP A 112 8.04 7.49 25.27
N GLU A 113 7.88 6.22 25.67
CA GLU A 113 8.96 5.31 26.04
C GLU A 113 9.77 4.81 24.82
N ILE A 114 9.24 4.95 23.60
CA ILE A 114 9.92 4.54 22.37
C ILE A 114 10.76 5.71 21.85
N PRO A 115 12.07 5.52 21.59
CA PRO A 115 12.92 6.56 21.03
C PRO A 115 12.36 7.19 19.75
N GLU A 116 12.58 8.48 19.54
CA GLU A 116 12.04 9.23 18.39
C GLU A 116 12.39 8.59 17.04
N GLU A 117 13.63 8.11 16.88
CA GLU A 117 14.09 7.44 15.66
C GLU A 117 13.30 6.15 15.39
N SER A 118 13.04 5.36 16.43
CA SER A 118 12.23 4.14 16.38
C SER A 118 10.76 4.46 16.09
N SER A 119 10.24 5.52 16.70
CA SER A 119 8.88 6.03 16.45
C SER A 119 8.69 6.44 15.00
N LYS A 120 9.66 7.16 14.41
CA LYS A 120 9.65 7.49 12.98
C LYS A 120 9.67 6.24 12.10
N ALA A 121 10.48 5.25 12.46
CA ALA A 121 10.54 4.00 11.71
C ALA A 121 9.21 3.23 11.74
N PHE A 122 8.45 3.25 12.84
CA PHE A 122 7.09 2.70 12.86
C PHE A 122 6.15 3.46 11.93
N VAL A 123 6.20 4.78 11.91
CA VAL A 123 5.39 5.61 11.00
C VAL A 123 5.66 5.23 9.54
N ASP A 124 6.94 5.01 9.19
CA ASP A 124 7.36 4.60 7.85
C ASP A 124 6.87 3.19 7.45
N MET A 125 6.45 2.34 8.41
CA MET A 125 5.92 0.99 8.12
C MET A 125 4.44 0.98 7.72
N TYR A 126 3.63 1.96 8.14
CA TYR A 126 2.18 1.93 7.90
C TYR A 126 1.81 1.97 6.42
N GLY A 127 2.47 2.83 5.63
CA GLY A 127 2.23 2.94 4.19
C GLY A 127 2.47 1.62 3.44
N PRO A 128 3.66 1.00 3.59
CA PRO A 128 3.94 -0.33 3.04
C PRO A 128 2.93 -1.40 3.46
N ILE A 129 2.52 -1.44 4.73
CA ILE A 129 1.55 -2.42 5.23
C ILE A 129 0.18 -2.19 4.60
N GLN A 130 -0.31 -0.95 4.60
CA GLN A 130 -1.57 -0.62 3.95
C GLN A 130 -1.56 -1.01 2.48
N ASN A 131 -0.45 -0.76 1.77
CA ASN A 131 -0.31 -1.15 0.37
C ASN A 131 -0.37 -2.68 0.17
N LEU A 132 0.28 -3.46 1.05
CA LEU A 132 0.20 -4.93 1.01
C LEU A 132 -1.23 -5.44 1.24
N VAL A 133 -1.95 -4.84 2.19
CA VAL A 133 -3.35 -5.18 2.45
C VAL A 133 -4.22 -4.81 1.25
N HIS A 134 -4.05 -3.61 0.68
CA HIS A 134 -4.77 -3.17 -0.51
C HIS A 134 -4.53 -4.11 -1.70
N HIS A 135 -3.29 -4.58 -1.88
CA HIS A 135 -2.98 -5.57 -2.91
C HIS A 135 -3.81 -6.85 -2.74
N GLU A 136 -3.96 -7.37 -1.53
CA GLU A 136 -4.75 -8.57 -1.26
C GLU A 136 -6.26 -8.36 -1.45
N ILE A 137 -6.76 -7.14 -1.24
CA ILE A 137 -8.14 -6.78 -1.56
C ILE A 137 -8.33 -6.72 -3.10
N ASN A 138 -7.41 -6.06 -3.80
CA ASN A 138 -7.56 -5.69 -5.20
C ASN A 138 -7.23 -6.79 -6.21
N ILE A 139 -6.46 -7.82 -5.84
CA ILE A 139 -6.02 -8.86 -6.79
C ILE A 139 -7.18 -9.60 -7.48
N GLY A 140 -8.31 -9.80 -6.78
CA GLY A 140 -9.51 -10.39 -7.36
C GLY A 140 -10.12 -9.50 -8.44
N ASN A 141 -10.27 -8.21 -8.14
CA ASN A 141 -10.83 -7.21 -9.06
C ASN A 141 -9.92 -7.00 -10.27
N PHE A 142 -8.60 -6.98 -10.08
CA PHE A 142 -7.64 -6.89 -11.19
C PHE A 142 -7.81 -8.03 -12.20
N LYS A 143 -7.98 -9.27 -11.70
CA LYS A 143 -8.27 -10.43 -12.57
C LYS A 143 -9.64 -10.34 -13.22
N ALA A 144 -10.66 -9.87 -12.50
CA ALA A 144 -12.02 -9.72 -13.03
C ALA A 144 -12.08 -8.71 -14.19
N LEU A 145 -11.14 -7.76 -14.25
CA LEU A 145 -10.96 -6.83 -15.36
C LEU A 145 -10.23 -7.44 -16.58
N GLY A 146 -9.87 -8.73 -16.53
CA GLY A 146 -9.24 -9.46 -17.63
C GLY A 146 -7.71 -9.49 -17.60
N TYR A 147 -7.07 -8.94 -16.57
CA TYR A 147 -5.61 -8.93 -16.46
C TYR A 147 -5.05 -10.16 -15.77
N LEU A 148 -3.81 -10.51 -16.10
CA LEU A 148 -3.14 -11.68 -15.54
C LEU A 148 -2.64 -11.40 -14.12
N LYS A 149 -2.84 -12.36 -13.22
CA LYS A 149 -2.39 -12.26 -11.82
C LYS A 149 -0.90 -11.89 -11.67
N ARG A 150 -0.03 -12.50 -12.49
CA ARG A 150 1.44 -12.26 -12.47
C ARG A 150 1.83 -10.81 -12.79
N ASP A 151 0.93 -10.09 -13.44
CA ASP A 151 1.11 -8.72 -13.89
C ASP A 151 0.61 -7.71 -12.85
N PHE A 152 -0.04 -8.18 -11.78
CA PHE A 152 -0.62 -7.29 -10.78
C PHE A 152 0.42 -6.46 -10.02
N LEU A 153 1.51 -7.09 -9.57
CA LEU A 153 2.60 -6.37 -8.92
C LEU A 153 3.59 -5.85 -9.98
N GLY A 154 4.45 -4.89 -9.64
CA GLY A 154 5.67 -4.62 -10.40
C GLY A 154 6.71 -5.74 -10.22
N SER A 155 7.83 -5.69 -10.94
CA SER A 155 8.98 -6.56 -10.66
C SER A 155 9.37 -6.42 -9.18
N ALA A 156 9.46 -7.54 -8.47
CA ALA A 156 9.87 -7.50 -7.07
C ALA A 156 11.30 -6.96 -7.02
N SER A 157 11.48 -5.82 -6.35
CA SER A 157 12.83 -5.34 -6.07
C SER A 157 13.50 -6.33 -5.12
N PRO A 158 14.74 -6.76 -5.40
CA PRO A 158 15.48 -7.57 -4.44
C PRO A 158 15.54 -6.84 -3.09
N PRO A 159 15.72 -7.58 -1.98
CA PRO A 159 16.01 -6.96 -0.69
C PRO A 159 17.12 -5.91 -0.86
N PRO A 160 17.04 -4.77 -0.17
CA PRO A 160 18.07 -3.72 -0.28
C PRO A 160 19.43 -4.18 0.23
N PHE A 161 19.51 -5.33 0.90
CA PHE A 161 20.72 -5.96 1.40
C PHE A 161 20.50 -7.46 1.63
N ASP A 162 21.61 -8.18 1.82
CA ASP A 162 21.62 -9.57 2.26
C ASP A 162 21.18 -9.69 3.74
N TYR A 163 20.13 -10.46 4.02
CA TYR A 163 19.58 -10.67 5.36
C TYR A 163 20.55 -11.34 6.33
N LYS A 164 21.32 -12.34 5.86
CA LYS A 164 22.34 -13.00 6.66
C LYS A 164 23.40 -12.00 7.09
N ARG A 165 23.87 -11.19 6.14
CA ARG A 165 24.87 -10.15 6.41
C ARG A 165 24.34 -9.09 7.37
N LYS A 166 23.04 -8.74 7.28
CA LYS A 166 22.38 -7.86 8.26
C LYS A 166 22.51 -8.47 9.67
N VAL A 167 22.09 -9.71 9.89
CA VAL A 167 22.18 -10.35 11.22
C VAL A 167 23.62 -10.33 11.75
N LEU A 168 24.59 -10.74 10.92
CA LEU A 168 26.00 -10.82 11.32
C LEU A 168 26.64 -9.46 11.63
N ASN A 169 26.22 -8.39 10.95
CA ASN A 169 26.80 -7.05 11.11
C ASN A 169 26.08 -6.18 12.14
N THR A 170 24.83 -6.49 12.49
CA THR A 170 24.03 -5.63 13.38
C THR A 170 24.12 -6.05 14.85
N LEU A 171 24.56 -7.28 15.12
CA LEU A 171 24.91 -7.74 16.46
C LEU A 171 26.38 -7.37 16.73
N PRO A 172 26.74 -6.61 17.80
CA PRO A 172 25.92 -6.25 18.98
C PRO A 172 25.51 -4.76 19.16
N HIS A 173 25.98 -3.79 18.35
CA HIS A 173 25.95 -2.37 18.78
C HIS A 173 24.97 -1.44 18.02
N SER A 174 24.35 -1.88 16.93
CA SER A 174 23.55 -0.98 16.07
C SER A 174 22.17 -1.53 15.70
N TYR A 175 21.71 -2.58 16.39
CA TYR A 175 20.39 -3.15 16.14
C TYR A 175 19.35 -2.44 17.02
N ASP A 176 18.41 -1.76 16.39
CA ASP A 176 17.28 -1.20 17.09
C ASP A 176 16.30 -2.32 17.47
N TRP A 177 16.35 -2.70 18.74
CA TRP A 177 15.50 -3.75 19.31
C TRP A 177 14.03 -3.34 19.42
N HIS A 178 13.72 -2.03 19.41
CA HIS A 178 12.33 -1.57 19.49
C HIS A 178 11.55 -1.91 18.22
N ILE A 179 12.18 -1.76 17.05
CA ILE A 179 11.54 -1.97 15.74
C ILE A 179 11.95 -3.27 15.06
N GLY A 180 13.01 -3.91 15.56
CA GLY A 180 13.68 -5.00 14.87
C GLY A 180 12.75 -6.17 14.54
N PHE A 181 11.91 -6.58 15.48
CA PHE A 181 10.92 -7.63 15.28
C PHE A 181 9.92 -7.26 14.19
N SER A 182 9.30 -6.07 14.31
CA SER A 182 8.31 -5.56 13.37
C SER A 182 8.83 -5.41 11.95
N TRP A 183 10.08 -4.98 11.83
CA TRP A 183 10.76 -4.87 10.55
C TRP A 183 10.94 -6.25 9.87
N TRP A 184 11.34 -7.29 10.62
CA TRP A 184 11.42 -8.65 10.09
C TRP A 184 10.05 -9.21 9.69
N CYS A 185 9.01 -8.96 10.49
CA CYS A 185 7.63 -9.31 10.14
C CYS A 185 7.22 -8.69 8.80
N LEU A 186 7.48 -7.39 8.62
CA LEU A 186 7.15 -6.67 7.38
C LEU A 186 7.90 -7.21 6.17
N GLU A 187 9.19 -7.49 6.30
CA GLU A 187 9.99 -8.05 5.20
C GLU A 187 9.51 -9.44 4.79
N TYR A 188 9.24 -10.32 5.75
CA TYR A 188 8.65 -11.63 5.47
C TYR A 188 7.30 -11.46 4.76
N PHE A 189 6.41 -10.64 5.32
CA PHE A 189 5.05 -10.45 4.80
C PHE A 189 5.07 -9.91 3.38
N ARG A 190 5.92 -8.90 3.09
CA ARG A 190 6.10 -8.32 1.76
C ARG A 190 6.44 -9.36 0.70
N HIS A 191 7.43 -10.21 0.96
CA HIS A 191 7.86 -11.25 0.01
C HIS A 191 6.81 -12.36 -0.11
N TRP A 192 6.22 -12.76 1.01
CA TRP A 192 5.20 -13.81 1.02
C TRP A 192 3.94 -13.40 0.23
N ILE A 193 3.42 -12.18 0.42
CA ILE A 193 2.32 -11.61 -0.37
C ILE A 193 2.69 -11.54 -1.85
N SER A 194 3.91 -11.12 -2.15
CA SER A 194 4.41 -11.05 -3.53
C SER A 194 4.40 -12.42 -4.22
N LEU A 195 4.85 -13.46 -3.53
CA LEU A 195 4.76 -14.85 -3.99
C LEU A 195 3.30 -15.27 -4.19
N ARG A 196 2.42 -14.97 -3.22
CA ARG A 196 0.98 -15.24 -3.30
C ARG A 196 0.34 -14.61 -4.53
N HIS A 197 0.87 -13.48 -5.00
CA HIS A 197 0.42 -12.77 -6.19
C HIS A 197 1.09 -13.24 -7.49
N GLY A 198 1.76 -14.40 -7.48
CA GLY A 198 2.26 -15.07 -8.69
C GLY A 198 3.65 -14.62 -9.13
N ARG A 199 4.45 -14.08 -8.20
CA ARG A 199 5.88 -13.80 -8.43
C ARG A 199 6.72 -15.08 -8.41
N SER A 200 7.94 -14.97 -8.91
CA SER A 200 8.85 -16.09 -9.20
C SER A 200 9.39 -16.79 -7.94
N LEU A 201 10.07 -17.92 -8.15
CA LEU A 201 10.76 -18.69 -7.11
C LEU A 201 11.81 -17.85 -6.34
N GLU A 202 12.38 -16.82 -6.95
CA GLU A 202 13.36 -15.94 -6.31
C GLU A 202 12.75 -15.17 -5.13
N VAL A 203 11.52 -14.68 -5.27
CA VAL A 203 10.79 -14.01 -4.18
C VAL A 203 10.46 -14.98 -3.05
N ASN A 204 10.22 -16.26 -3.36
CA ASN A 204 10.06 -17.30 -2.34
C ASN A 204 11.34 -17.50 -1.52
N ASN A 205 12.52 -17.43 -2.17
CA ASN A 205 13.79 -17.49 -1.45
C ASN A 205 13.94 -16.29 -0.51
N HIS A 206 13.61 -15.08 -0.96
CA HIS A 206 13.64 -13.90 -0.08
C HIS A 206 12.69 -13.99 1.12
N ALA A 207 11.48 -14.54 0.94
CA ALA A 207 10.56 -14.79 2.05
C ALA A 207 11.15 -15.79 3.06
N LYS A 208 11.72 -16.90 2.56
CA LYS A 208 12.36 -17.92 3.39
C LYS A 208 13.58 -17.38 4.13
N ASP A 209 14.42 -16.60 3.46
CA ASP A 209 15.59 -15.98 4.05
C ASP A 209 15.20 -14.97 5.14
N ALA A 210 14.21 -14.12 4.88
CA ALA A 210 13.69 -13.19 5.87
C ALA A 210 13.18 -13.92 7.12
N LEU A 211 12.41 -14.99 6.93
CA LEU A 211 11.90 -15.80 8.03
C LEU A 211 13.03 -16.50 8.79
N GLN A 212 13.98 -17.12 8.07
CA GLN A 212 15.08 -17.86 8.68
C GLN A 212 15.95 -16.93 9.53
N TRP A 213 16.54 -15.91 8.92
CA TRP A 213 17.49 -15.01 9.60
C TRP A 213 16.80 -14.12 10.64
N GLY A 214 15.56 -13.70 10.38
CA GLY A 214 14.76 -13.01 11.37
C GLY A 214 14.46 -13.88 12.59
N SER A 215 14.23 -15.20 12.39
CA SER A 215 13.98 -16.14 13.49
C SER A 215 15.20 -16.47 14.34
N GLU A 216 16.41 -16.32 13.77
CA GLU A 216 17.65 -16.44 14.55
C GLU A 216 17.81 -15.29 15.56
N VAL A 217 17.33 -14.10 15.22
CA VAL A 217 17.34 -12.92 16.10
C VAL A 217 16.10 -12.88 17.00
N HIS A 218 14.94 -13.28 16.48
CA HIS A 218 13.64 -13.24 17.14
C HIS A 218 12.93 -14.59 17.04
N PRO A 219 13.11 -15.51 18.01
CA PRO A 219 12.59 -16.88 17.92
C PRO A 219 11.06 -17.00 17.70
N THR A 220 10.30 -16.00 18.13
CA THR A 220 8.83 -15.93 17.97
C THR A 220 8.38 -15.51 16.57
N LEU A 221 9.29 -15.11 15.67
CA LEU A 221 8.95 -14.65 14.32
C LEU A 221 8.19 -15.71 13.51
N LYS A 222 8.49 -17.01 13.69
CA LYS A 222 7.76 -18.10 13.02
C LYS A 222 6.29 -18.13 13.40
N GLN A 223 5.99 -17.96 14.68
CA GLN A 223 4.61 -17.92 15.17
C GLN A 223 3.87 -16.68 14.62
N ALA A 224 4.54 -15.52 14.58
CA ALA A 224 3.95 -14.32 13.98
C ALA A 224 3.73 -14.49 12.47
N ALA A 225 4.65 -15.14 11.75
CA ALA A 225 4.50 -15.48 10.34
C ALA A 225 3.28 -16.35 10.08
N GLU A 226 3.06 -17.38 10.90
CA GLU A 226 1.85 -18.21 10.85
C GLU A 226 0.59 -17.38 11.11
N GLY A 227 0.59 -16.52 12.13
CA GLY A 227 -0.53 -15.61 12.42
C GLY A 227 -0.86 -14.67 11.25
N MET A 228 0.14 -14.10 10.58
CA MET A 228 -0.06 -13.27 9.39
C MET A 228 -0.66 -14.07 8.22
N MET A 229 -0.23 -15.31 8.03
CA MET A 229 -0.77 -16.19 6.99
C MET A 229 -2.23 -16.56 7.27
N GLU A 230 -2.54 -16.87 8.53
CA GLU A 230 -3.90 -17.16 8.99
C GLU A 230 -4.80 -15.93 8.81
N TRP A 231 -4.34 -14.75 9.22
CA TRP A 231 -5.05 -13.48 9.02
C TRP A 231 -5.42 -13.26 7.54
N VAL A 232 -4.49 -13.49 6.61
CA VAL A 232 -4.79 -13.41 5.17
C VAL A 232 -5.80 -14.46 4.71
N LYS A 233 -5.72 -15.67 5.26
CA LYS A 233 -6.61 -16.78 4.94
C LYS A 233 -8.05 -16.52 5.41
N PHE A 234 -8.23 -15.97 6.61
CA PHE A 234 -9.56 -15.60 7.13
C PHE A 234 -10.20 -14.51 6.27
N GLY A 235 -9.43 -13.50 5.87
CA GLY A 235 -9.85 -12.56 4.83
C GLY A 235 -10.89 -11.51 5.27
N GLU A 236 -11.17 -11.37 6.56
CA GLU A 236 -12.18 -10.43 7.08
C GLU A 236 -11.86 -8.97 6.74
N PHE A 237 -10.58 -8.62 6.58
CA PHE A 237 -10.13 -7.29 6.14
C PHE A 237 -10.66 -6.88 4.76
N LYS A 238 -11.22 -7.81 3.97
CA LYS A 238 -11.86 -7.50 2.68
C LYS A 238 -13.26 -6.92 2.84
N ASN A 239 -13.81 -6.93 4.05
CA ASN A 239 -15.03 -6.22 4.39
C ASN A 239 -14.66 -4.84 4.96
N SER A 240 -15.13 -3.77 4.33
CA SER A 240 -14.81 -2.40 4.76
C SER A 240 -15.27 -2.11 6.19
N SER A 241 -16.36 -2.73 6.67
CA SER A 241 -16.81 -2.55 8.05
C SER A 241 -15.95 -3.25 9.11
N GLN A 242 -15.03 -4.13 8.70
CA GLN A 242 -14.09 -4.83 9.58
C GLN A 242 -12.64 -4.37 9.33
N TYR A 243 -12.42 -3.52 8.33
CA TYR A 243 -11.08 -3.20 7.83
C TYR A 243 -10.17 -2.62 8.90
N VAL A 244 -10.67 -1.64 9.67
CA VAL A 244 -9.91 -0.98 10.74
C VAL A 244 -9.44 -1.97 11.80
N ASP A 245 -10.36 -2.77 12.33
CA ASP A 245 -10.06 -3.77 13.36
C ASP A 245 -9.08 -4.82 12.84
N GLN A 246 -9.30 -5.29 11.61
CA GLN A 246 -8.47 -6.34 11.03
C GLN A 246 -7.07 -5.84 10.68
N VAL A 247 -6.91 -4.61 10.21
CA VAL A 247 -5.57 -4.03 10.03
C VAL A 247 -4.87 -3.86 11.37
N ASN A 248 -5.57 -3.39 12.42
CA ASN A 248 -4.99 -3.30 13.76
C ASN A 248 -4.63 -4.68 14.36
N ASN A 249 -5.39 -5.75 14.06
CA ASN A 249 -5.02 -7.12 14.41
C ASN A 249 -3.73 -7.56 13.72
N LEU A 250 -3.56 -7.24 12.43
CA LEU A 250 -2.32 -7.50 11.71
C LEU A 250 -1.13 -6.75 12.36
N LEU A 251 -1.30 -5.47 12.67
CA LEU A 251 -0.27 -4.66 13.33
C LEU A 251 0.11 -5.24 14.70
N GLU A 252 -0.85 -5.75 15.45
CA GLU A 252 -0.61 -6.42 16.73
C GLU A 252 0.22 -7.70 16.60
N ILE A 253 -0.06 -8.53 15.58
CA ILE A 253 0.78 -9.71 15.24
C ILE A 253 2.22 -9.28 14.95
N MET A 254 2.38 -8.15 14.24
CA MET A 254 3.68 -7.60 13.85
C MET A 254 4.35 -6.77 14.97
N LYS A 255 3.70 -6.60 16.13
CA LYS A 255 4.13 -5.70 17.22
C LYS A 255 4.35 -4.24 16.79
N ILE A 256 3.61 -3.80 15.79
CA ILE A 256 3.57 -2.39 15.36
C ILE A 256 2.45 -1.70 16.14
N PRO A 257 2.67 -0.46 16.64
CA PRO A 257 1.62 0.29 17.33
C PRO A 257 0.34 0.38 16.49
N LYS A 258 -0.82 0.25 17.13
CA LYS A 258 -2.12 0.33 16.46
C LYS A 258 -2.34 1.72 15.89
N VAL A 259 -3.00 1.79 14.74
CA VAL A 259 -3.45 3.05 14.17
C VAL A 259 -4.63 3.55 14.97
N THR A 260 -4.49 4.77 15.51
CA THR A 260 -5.50 5.45 16.32
C THR A 260 -6.22 6.54 15.54
N LYS A 261 -5.61 7.03 14.45
CA LYS A 261 -6.16 8.07 13.59
C LYS A 261 -6.37 7.52 12.19
N TRP A 262 -7.64 7.44 11.81
CA TRP A 262 -8.09 6.94 10.51
C TRP A 262 -8.90 8.00 9.79
N VAL A 263 -8.79 8.01 8.47
CA VAL A 263 -9.55 8.91 7.61
C VAL A 263 -10.46 8.12 6.70
N LEU A 264 -11.75 8.44 6.76
CA LEU A 264 -12.74 7.96 5.81
C LEU A 264 -12.96 9.01 4.72
N LEU A 265 -13.01 8.59 3.46
CA LEU A 265 -13.46 9.43 2.35
C LEU A 265 -14.93 9.13 2.07
N GLU A 266 -15.80 10.10 2.33
CA GLU A 266 -17.21 10.03 1.98
C GLU A 266 -17.48 10.79 0.68
N CYS A 267 -18.38 10.30 -0.16
CA CYS A 267 -18.84 11.00 -1.37
C CYS A 267 -20.35 11.27 -1.28
N PRO A 268 -20.83 12.11 -0.33
CA PRO A 268 -22.26 12.37 -0.17
C PRO A 268 -22.85 13.11 -1.38
N ASN A 269 -22.01 13.89 -2.08
CA ASN A 269 -22.30 14.46 -3.37
C ASN A 269 -21.31 13.86 -4.38
N PRO A 270 -21.78 13.37 -5.54
CA PRO A 270 -20.89 12.98 -6.62
C PRO A 270 -19.87 14.09 -6.90
N GLN A 271 -18.63 13.70 -7.18
CA GLN A 271 -17.54 14.61 -7.54
C GLN A 271 -17.06 15.57 -6.45
N ARG A 272 -17.49 15.39 -5.20
CA ARG A 272 -17.03 16.21 -4.06
C ARG A 272 -16.76 15.35 -2.82
N PRO A 273 -15.64 14.60 -2.80
CA PRO A 273 -15.26 13.79 -1.65
C PRO A 273 -14.99 14.67 -0.43
N ILE A 274 -15.35 14.14 0.74
CA ILE A 274 -15.11 14.75 2.05
C ILE A 274 -14.24 13.78 2.84
N ALA A 275 -13.09 14.27 3.31
CA ALA A 275 -12.28 13.53 4.28
C ALA A 275 -12.82 13.79 5.69
N LYS A 276 -13.02 12.72 6.47
CA LYS A 276 -13.42 12.78 7.88
C LYS A 276 -12.54 11.86 8.71
N ARG A 277 -12.17 12.32 9.92
CA ARG A 277 -11.55 11.44 10.90
C ARG A 277 -12.60 10.47 11.45
N LEU A 278 -12.26 9.20 11.53
CA LEU A 278 -13.07 8.24 12.26
C LEU A 278 -12.90 8.48 13.76
N ILE A 279 -14.02 8.42 14.48
CA ILE A 279 -14.05 8.36 15.93
C ILE A 279 -14.26 6.89 16.25
N LEU A 280 -13.22 6.22 16.75
CA LEU A 280 -13.22 4.81 17.11
C LEU A 280 -13.45 4.63 18.61
#